data_AF-A0A5R2MY42-F1
#
_entry.id   AF-A0A5R2MY42-F1
#
_cell.length_a   1.000
_cell.length_b   1.000
_cell.length_c   1.000
_cell.angle_alpha   90.00
_cell.angle_beta   90.00
_cell.angle_gamma   90.00
#
_symmetry.space_group_name_H-M   'P 1'
#
loop_
_entity.id
_entity.type
_entity.pdbx_description
1 polymer ?
#
loop_
_entity_poly.entity_id
_entity_poly.type
_entity_poly.pdbx_seq_one_letter_code
_entity_poly.pdbx_strand_id
1 'polypeptide(L)'
;KKGISKADKKAGRTAAEGLIGVDNGVREAAVVEVNSETDFVARNAAFQEIVANVAKVALAYGTTEAVAAAKYPGSDKSVTDTIKDAVGTIGENMGFRRSAKLTVPHGAVATYVHNAVADGL
;
A
#
# COMPACT_ATOMS: atom_id res chain seq x y z
N LYS A 1 -20.26 0.20 5.57
CA LYS A 1 -21.21 0.16 4.42
C LYS A 1 -21.25 1.44 3.58
N LYS A 2 -21.32 2.65 4.16
CA LYS A 2 -21.30 3.91 3.36
C LYS A 2 -19.99 4.16 2.59
N GLY A 3 -18.83 3.78 3.14
CA GLY A 3 -17.52 3.89 2.48
C GLY A 3 -17.41 2.99 1.24
N ILE A 4 -17.67 1.69 1.42
CA ILE A 4 -17.63 0.67 0.34
C ILE A 4 -18.50 1.07 -0.88
N SER A 5 -19.75 1.49 -0.67
CA SER A 5 -20.60 1.90 -1.82
C SER A 5 -20.06 3.12 -2.57
N LYS A 6 -19.36 4.03 -1.90
CA LYS A 6 -18.68 5.16 -2.55
C LYS A 6 -17.44 4.68 -3.31
N ALA A 7 -16.73 3.68 -2.79
CA ALA A 7 -15.57 3.09 -3.44
C ALA A 7 -15.96 2.36 -4.73
N ASP A 8 -17.01 1.53 -4.69
CA ASP A 8 -17.48 0.80 -5.87
C ASP A 8 -17.85 1.74 -7.03
N LYS A 9 -18.43 2.92 -6.73
CA LYS A 9 -18.74 3.95 -7.73
C LYS A 9 -17.51 4.61 -8.34
N LYS A 10 -16.36 4.57 -7.67
CA LYS A 10 -15.10 5.19 -8.11
C LYS A 10 -14.11 4.19 -8.69
N ALA A 11 -14.28 2.89 -8.44
CA ALA A 11 -13.39 1.83 -8.90
C ALA A 11 -13.19 1.80 -10.43
N GLY A 12 -14.14 2.32 -11.21
CA GLY A 12 -14.02 2.44 -12.67
C GLY A 12 -13.16 3.62 -13.16
N ARG A 13 -12.68 4.49 -12.27
CA ARG A 13 -11.81 5.61 -12.61
C ARG A 13 -10.35 5.17 -12.63
N THR A 14 -9.58 5.71 -13.57
CA THR A 14 -8.15 5.39 -13.68
C THR A 14 -7.38 5.91 -12.46
N ALA A 15 -6.73 5.01 -11.73
CA ALA A 15 -5.78 5.33 -10.67
C ALA A 15 -4.36 4.98 -11.15
N ALA A 16 -3.71 5.90 -11.86
CA ALA A 16 -2.38 5.71 -12.44
C ALA A 16 -1.26 6.39 -11.64
N GLU A 17 -1.60 7.30 -10.73
CA GLU A 17 -0.68 7.92 -9.79
C GLU A 17 -0.50 7.04 -8.54
N GLY A 18 0.31 7.47 -7.58
CA GLY A 18 0.45 6.79 -6.29
C GLY A 18 1.87 6.83 -5.73
N LEU A 19 2.19 5.83 -4.90
CA LEU A 19 3.52 5.67 -4.32
C LEU A 19 3.99 4.22 -4.39
N ILE A 20 5.32 4.08 -4.41
CA ILE A 20 6.00 2.83 -4.09
C ILE A 20 6.36 2.88 -2.62
N GLY A 21 6.04 1.82 -1.88
CA GLY A 21 6.44 1.67 -0.49
C GLY A 21 7.40 0.50 -0.31
N VAL A 22 8.35 0.65 0.61
CA VAL A 22 9.30 -0.40 0.96
C VAL A 22 9.38 -0.54 2.47
N ASP A 23 9.30 -1.79 2.94
CA ASP A 23 9.67 -2.15 4.31
C ASP A 23 10.74 -3.24 4.26
N ASN A 24 11.72 -3.19 5.16
CA ASN A 24 12.85 -4.09 5.13
C ASN A 24 13.30 -4.53 6.53
N GLY A 25 13.94 -5.71 6.55
CA GLY A 25 14.82 -6.15 7.62
C GLY A 25 16.21 -6.41 7.04
N VAL A 26 17.12 -6.98 7.85
CA VAL A 26 18.50 -7.19 7.40
C VAL A 26 18.59 -8.09 6.16
N ARG A 27 17.78 -9.16 6.09
CA ARG A 27 17.88 -10.21 5.05
C ARG A 27 16.65 -10.30 4.15
N GLU A 28 15.73 -9.36 4.28
CA GLU A 28 14.50 -9.37 3.51
C GLU A 28 13.99 -7.96 3.29
N ALA A 29 13.29 -7.76 2.18
CA ALA A 29 12.55 -6.54 1.92
C ALA A 29 11.29 -6.86 1.15
N ALA A 30 10.25 -6.05 1.34
CA ALA A 30 9.05 -6.07 0.54
C ALA A 30 8.82 -4.69 -0.07
N VAL A 31 8.46 -4.69 -1.34
CA VAL A 31 8.05 -3.50 -2.09
C VAL A 31 6.58 -3.61 -2.44
N VAL A 32 5.86 -2.50 -2.38
CA VAL A 32 4.43 -2.40 -2.70
C VAL A 32 4.18 -1.24 -3.64
N GLU A 33 3.19 -1.40 -4.51
CA GLU A 33 2.64 -0.33 -5.33
C GLU A 33 1.19 -0.07 -4.89
N VAL A 34 0.93 1.16 -4.42
CA VAL A 34 -0.42 1.62 -4.05
C VAL A 34 -0.75 2.84 -4.90
N ASN A 35 -1.84 2.75 -5.65
CA ASN A 35 -2.24 3.77 -6.61
C ASN A 35 -3.32 4.72 -6.08
N SER A 36 -3.37 5.91 -6.68
CA SER A 36 -4.39 6.95 -6.50
C SER A 36 -4.79 7.56 -7.86
N GLU A 37 -5.90 8.30 -7.91
CA GLU A 37 -6.31 9.05 -9.13
C GLU A 37 -5.34 10.20 -9.41
N THR A 38 -4.93 10.95 -8.39
CA THR A 38 -4.07 12.13 -8.53
C THR A 38 -2.78 12.04 -7.72
N ASP A 39 -1.79 12.86 -8.09
CA ASP A 39 -0.52 13.02 -7.40
C ASP A 39 -0.67 13.81 -6.08
N PHE A 40 -1.69 14.65 -5.95
CA PHE A 40 -2.03 15.34 -4.71
C PHE A 40 -2.34 14.37 -3.58
N VAL A 41 -3.01 13.24 -3.85
CA VAL A 41 -3.27 12.19 -2.86
C VAL A 41 -1.99 11.47 -2.46
N ALA A 42 -1.04 11.25 -3.38
CA ALA A 42 0.25 10.63 -3.05
C ALA A 42 1.06 11.45 -2.01
N ARG A 43 0.86 12.77 -1.97
CA ARG A 43 1.50 13.67 -1.00
C ARG A 43 0.74 13.78 0.34
N ASN A 44 -0.44 13.17 0.45
CA ASN A 44 -1.27 13.23 1.65
C ASN A 44 -0.73 12.28 2.74
N ALA A 45 -0.62 12.76 3.98
CA ALA A 45 -0.10 11.97 5.10
C ALA A 45 -0.91 10.69 5.37
N ALA A 46 -2.24 10.73 5.23
CA ALA A 46 -3.08 9.54 5.42
C ALA A 46 -2.86 8.49 4.31
N PHE A 47 -2.59 8.93 3.09
CA PHE A 47 -2.23 8.00 2.01
C PHE A 47 -0.85 7.39 2.23
N GLN A 48 0.14 8.20 2.59
CA GLN A 48 1.49 7.73 2.93
C GLN A 48 1.48 6.71 4.07
N GLU A 49 0.68 6.95 5.11
CA GLU A 49 0.48 6.00 6.20
C GLU A 49 -0.10 4.67 5.71
N ILE A 50 -1.08 4.71 4.79
CA ILE A 50 -1.61 3.51 4.13
C ILE A 50 -0.49 2.75 3.42
N VAL A 51 0.31 3.42 2.59
CA VAL A 51 1.38 2.77 1.83
C VAL A 51 2.43 2.14 2.76
N ALA A 52 2.87 2.85 3.79
CA ALA A 52 3.83 2.34 4.78
C ALA A 52 3.29 1.11 5.52
N ASN A 53 2.02 1.14 5.94
CA ASN A 53 1.41 0.00 6.63
C ASN A 53 1.21 -1.19 5.70
N VAL A 54 0.88 -0.97 4.42
CA VAL A 54 0.80 -2.04 3.42
C VAL A 54 2.18 -2.65 3.16
N ALA A 55 3.25 -1.86 3.14
CA ALA A 55 4.62 -2.36 3.02
C ALA A 55 5.01 -3.28 4.19
N LYS A 56 4.66 -2.90 5.44
CA LYS A 56 4.85 -3.75 6.63
C LYS A 56 4.11 -5.08 6.53
N VAL A 57 2.86 -5.04 6.08
CA VAL A 57 2.07 -6.26 5.84
C VAL A 57 2.71 -7.10 4.72
N ALA A 58 3.22 -6.47 3.66
CA ALA A 58 3.90 -7.18 2.58
C ALA A 58 5.18 -7.89 3.04
N LEU A 59 5.93 -7.28 3.97
CA LEU A 59 7.08 -7.95 4.57
C LEU A 59 6.68 -9.20 5.35
N ALA A 60 5.52 -9.19 6.03
CA ALA A 60 5.04 -10.34 6.81
C ALA A 60 4.38 -11.44 5.94
N TYR A 61 3.61 -11.08 4.92
CA TYR A 61 2.73 -12.02 4.19
C TYR A 61 3.20 -12.39 2.78
N GLY A 62 4.13 -11.63 2.19
CA GLY A 62 4.73 -11.97 0.90
C GLY A 62 3.87 -11.62 -0.32
N THR A 63 3.08 -12.58 -0.82
CA THR A 63 2.39 -12.44 -2.12
C THR A 63 1.29 -11.38 -2.11
N THR A 64 1.01 -10.79 -3.26
CA THR A 64 -0.03 -9.75 -3.41
C THR A 64 -1.37 -10.21 -2.84
N GLU A 65 -1.78 -11.45 -3.13
CA GLU A 65 -3.08 -11.99 -2.69
C GLU A 65 -3.12 -12.16 -1.17
N ALA A 66 -2.03 -12.65 -0.57
CA ALA A 66 -1.92 -12.81 0.87
C ALA A 66 -1.95 -11.46 1.59
N VAL A 67 -1.25 -10.46 1.03
CA VAL A 67 -1.23 -9.09 1.56
C VAL A 67 -2.60 -8.44 1.47
N ALA A 68 -3.27 -8.56 0.32
CA ALA A 68 -4.60 -8.00 0.09
C ALA A 68 -5.64 -8.51 1.10
N ALA A 69 -5.53 -9.77 1.52
CA ALA A 69 -6.42 -10.43 2.47
C ALA A 69 -5.99 -10.29 3.94
N ALA A 70 -4.72 -9.98 4.21
CA ALA A 70 -4.18 -9.84 5.55
C ALA A 70 -4.80 -8.65 6.31
N LYS A 71 -4.80 -8.73 7.65
CA LYS A 71 -5.30 -7.65 8.52
C LYS A 71 -4.43 -6.41 8.36
N TYR A 72 -5.10 -5.26 8.23
CA TYR A 72 -4.43 -3.97 8.24
C TYR A 72 -4.00 -3.60 9.68
N PRO A 73 -2.78 -3.09 9.93
CA PRO A 73 -2.31 -2.72 11.26
C PRO A 73 -3.28 -1.78 11.99
N GLY A 74 -3.67 -2.12 13.22
CA GLY A 74 -4.61 -1.30 14.01
C GLY A 74 -6.07 -1.39 13.56
N SER A 75 -6.42 -2.35 12.68
CA SER A 75 -7.78 -2.56 12.18
C SER A 75 -8.13 -4.05 12.15
N ASP A 76 -9.41 -4.37 12.33
CA ASP A 76 -9.92 -5.73 12.12
C ASP A 76 -10.21 -6.07 10.66
N LYS A 77 -10.05 -5.09 9.75
CA LYS A 77 -10.33 -5.24 8.33
C LYS A 77 -9.09 -5.70 7.57
N SER A 78 -9.33 -6.28 6.39
CA SER A 78 -8.26 -6.56 5.44
C SER A 78 -7.60 -5.26 4.95
N VAL A 79 -6.41 -5.37 4.36
CA VAL A 79 -5.77 -4.29 3.60
C VAL A 79 -6.74 -3.72 2.56
N THR A 80 -7.35 -4.59 1.76
CA THR A 80 -8.26 -4.19 0.68
C THR A 80 -9.48 -3.43 1.21
N ASP A 81 -10.10 -3.91 2.29
CA ASP A 81 -11.29 -3.26 2.85
C ASP A 81 -10.95 -1.93 3.53
N THR A 82 -9.76 -1.83 4.13
CA THR A 82 -9.28 -0.57 4.72
C THR A 82 -9.06 0.49 3.63
N ILE A 83 -8.45 0.12 2.50
CA ILE A 83 -8.28 1.03 1.36
C ILE A 83 -9.64 1.44 0.78
N LYS A 84 -10.61 0.52 0.67
CA LYS A 84 -11.98 0.86 0.23
C LYS A 84 -12.66 1.87 1.15
N ASP A 85 -12.47 1.76 2.46
CA ASP A 85 -12.98 2.76 3.39
C ASP A 85 -12.25 4.10 3.23
N ALA A 86 -10.93 4.09 3.00
CA ALA A 86 -10.15 5.28 2.71
C ALA A 86 -10.64 6.00 1.44
N VAL A 87 -11.03 5.29 0.38
CA VAL A 87 -11.67 5.88 -0.83
C VAL A 87 -12.94 6.66 -0.49
N GLY A 88 -13.69 6.20 0.51
CA GLY A 88 -14.89 6.88 1.02
C GLY A 88 -14.58 8.20 1.73
N THR A 89 -13.41 8.29 2.38
CA THR A 89 -12.95 9.44 3.17
C THR A 89 -12.15 10.43 2.33
N ILE A 90 -11.15 9.96 1.59
CA ILE A 90 -10.24 10.77 0.76
C ILE A 90 -10.96 11.33 -0.46
N GLY A 91 -11.89 10.56 -1.02
CA GLY A 91 -12.70 11.06 -2.13
C GLY A 91 -12.19 10.68 -3.52
N GLU A 92 -11.13 9.90 -3.64
CA GLU A 92 -10.57 9.40 -4.90
C GLU A 92 -10.47 7.89 -4.92
N ASN A 93 -10.51 7.29 -6.11
CA ASN A 93 -10.16 5.90 -6.32
C ASN A 93 -8.71 5.66 -5.91
N MET A 94 -8.51 4.59 -5.14
CA MET A 94 -7.21 4.15 -4.67
C MET A 94 -7.21 2.64 -4.59
N GLY A 95 -6.03 2.03 -4.71
CA GLY A 95 -5.93 0.59 -4.70
C GLY A 95 -4.52 0.10 -4.38
N PHE A 96 -4.45 -0.98 -3.61
CA PHE A 96 -3.23 -1.79 -3.55
C PHE A 96 -3.15 -2.63 -4.84
N ARG A 97 -2.09 -2.44 -5.62
CA ARG A 97 -1.97 -3.06 -6.95
C ARG A 97 -1.15 -4.34 -6.92
N ARG A 98 0.01 -4.32 -6.26
CA ARG A 98 0.94 -5.46 -6.19
C ARG A 98 1.97 -5.30 -5.10
N SER A 99 2.50 -6.44 -4.65
CA SER A 99 3.71 -6.51 -3.83
C SER A 99 4.72 -7.50 -4.41
N ALA A 100 5.97 -7.33 -4.03
CA ALA A 100 7.01 -8.34 -4.20
C ALA A 100 7.86 -8.39 -2.93
N LYS A 101 8.26 -9.60 -2.52
CA LYS A 101 9.13 -9.84 -1.37
C LYS A 101 10.39 -10.57 -1.82
N LEU A 102 11.54 -10.13 -1.33
CA LEU A 102 12.83 -10.78 -1.51
C LEU A 102 13.37 -11.19 -0.14
N THR A 103 13.83 -12.43 -0.01
CA THR A 103 14.52 -12.95 1.17
C THR A 103 15.79 -13.68 0.74
N VAL A 104 16.90 -13.45 1.42
CA VAL A 104 18.19 -14.11 1.15
C VAL A 104 18.65 -14.95 2.35
N PRO A 105 19.23 -16.15 2.13
CA PRO A 105 19.70 -17.00 3.23
C PRO A 105 20.93 -16.40 3.95
N HIS A 106 21.75 -15.63 3.22
CA HIS A 106 22.98 -15.01 3.71
C HIS A 106 23.14 -13.58 3.15
N GLY A 107 23.90 -12.74 3.85
CA GLY A 107 24.13 -11.34 3.46
C GLY A 107 23.06 -10.38 3.96
N ALA A 108 22.78 -9.35 3.16
CA ALA A 108 21.76 -8.35 3.45
C ALA A 108 21.00 -7.93 2.18
N VAL A 109 19.76 -7.45 2.34
CA VAL A 109 18.97 -6.84 1.26
C VAL A 109 19.01 -5.32 1.43
N ALA A 110 19.51 -4.61 0.41
CA ALA A 110 19.51 -3.15 0.39
C ALA A 110 18.35 -2.61 -0.45
N THR A 111 17.82 -1.46 -0.08
CA THR A 111 16.65 -0.84 -0.73
C THR A 111 16.96 0.59 -1.15
N TYR A 112 16.40 1.01 -2.28
CA TYR A 112 16.48 2.38 -2.78
C TYR A 112 15.15 2.77 -3.40
N VAL A 113 14.65 3.95 -3.04
CA VAL A 113 13.46 4.56 -3.65
C VAL A 113 13.89 5.90 -4.24
N HIS A 114 13.67 6.07 -5.55
CA HIS A 114 13.97 7.32 -6.22
C HIS A 114 12.83 8.32 -5.99
N ASN A 115 13.18 9.59 -5.73
CA ASN A 115 12.22 10.65 -5.36
C ASN A 115 11.39 10.31 -4.11
N ALA A 116 12.04 9.73 -3.11
CA ALA A 116 11.39 9.39 -1.85
C ALA A 116 10.76 10.64 -1.21
N VAL A 117 9.48 10.51 -0.85
CA VAL A 117 8.70 11.53 -0.14
C VAL A 117 8.81 11.37 1.38
N ALA A 118 9.17 10.17 1.86
CA ALA A 118 9.48 9.86 3.25
C ALA A 118 10.41 8.63 3.33
N ASP A 119 10.82 8.25 4.54
CA ASP A 119 11.62 7.03 4.72
C ASP A 119 10.83 5.80 4.23
N GLY A 120 11.34 5.16 3.18
CA GLY A 120 10.73 3.98 2.56
C GLY A 120 9.57 4.27 1.59
N LEU A 121 9.26 5.53 1.28
CA LEU A 121 8.17 5.94 0.37
C LEU A 121 8.66 6.93 -0.67
#